data_AF-A0A842QBU9-F1
#
_entry.id   AF-A0A842QBU9-F1
#
_cell.length_a   1.000
_cell.length_b   1.000
_cell.length_c   1.000
_cell.angle_alpha   90.00
_cell.angle_beta   90.00
_cell.angle_gamma   90.00
#
_symmetry.space_group_name_H-M   'P 1'
#
loop_
_entity.id
_entity.type
_entity.pdbx_description
1 polymer ?
#
loop_
_entity_poly.entity_id
_entity_poly.type
_entity_poly.pdbx_seq_one_letter_code
_entity_poly.pdbx_strand_id
1 'polypeptide(L)'
;MIDYEDIFSDLNEESREALISRAEQIVLDRELDRLTEEIVATRQALQLENADKMLLGTRARTLATRLKNIRKKRKSLANVDIKLRIEILIEAVRKTSQTRLEIPPASRRNKDSETLSTYDITKMDSSTIKQHLKQEVETLEQCIHRMANAIQNLRNEETELRARYDIDSLARFHYFRQRDEIRREIEILEICREIAEQSIAQANEVLP
;
A
#
# COMPACT_ATOMS: atom_id res chain seq x y z
N MET A 1 16.25 -6.20 -0.60
CA MET A 1 15.55 -5.08 0.07
C MET A 1 15.22 -4.10 -1.02
N ILE A 2 13.93 -3.93 -1.32
CA ILE A 2 13.47 -3.03 -2.37
C ILE A 2 13.82 -1.60 -1.99
N ASP A 3 14.34 -0.87 -2.96
CA ASP A 3 14.47 0.57 -2.85
C ASP A 3 13.15 1.23 -3.24
N TYR A 4 12.32 1.51 -2.22
CA TYR A 4 11.06 2.20 -2.42
C TYR A 4 11.26 3.65 -2.90
N GLU A 5 12.44 4.26 -2.73
CA GLU A 5 12.71 5.59 -3.27
C GLU A 5 12.75 5.58 -4.79
N ASP A 6 13.30 4.55 -5.42
CA ASP A 6 13.37 4.45 -6.88
C ASP A 6 11.99 4.20 -7.52
N ILE A 7 11.18 3.35 -6.88
CA ILE A 7 9.83 3.03 -7.37
C ILE A 7 8.90 4.24 -7.30
N PHE A 8 9.01 5.03 -6.22
CA PHE A 8 8.11 6.13 -5.92
C PHE A 8 8.76 7.52 -6.04
N SER A 9 9.87 7.65 -6.79
CA SER A 9 10.64 8.90 -6.87
C SER A 9 9.85 10.11 -7.35
N ASP A 10 8.84 9.86 -8.18
CA ASP A 10 8.05 10.92 -8.83
C ASP A 10 6.82 11.31 -7.98
N LEU A 11 6.49 10.53 -6.95
CA LEU A 11 5.46 10.88 -5.99
C LEU A 11 6.02 11.83 -4.95
N ASN A 12 5.19 12.80 -4.55
CA ASN A 12 5.50 13.57 -3.35
C ASN A 12 5.49 12.67 -2.11
N GLU A 13 6.21 13.10 -1.07
CA GLU A 13 6.41 12.32 0.15
C GLU A 13 5.09 11.88 0.79
N GLU A 14 4.11 12.78 0.84
CA GLU A 14 2.78 12.50 1.41
C GLU A 14 2.01 11.43 0.63
N SER A 15 2.01 11.47 -0.72
CA SER A 15 1.31 10.47 -1.53
C SER A 15 2.02 9.13 -1.48
N ARG A 16 3.34 9.13 -1.43
CA ARG A 16 4.14 7.91 -1.23
C ARG A 16 3.83 7.28 0.14
N GLU A 17 3.84 8.08 1.21
CA GLU A 17 3.53 7.61 2.56
C GLU A 17 2.10 7.09 2.66
N ALA A 18 1.13 7.80 2.07
CA ALA A 18 -0.26 7.37 2.03
C ALA A 18 -0.42 6.02 1.30
N LEU A 19 0.21 5.87 0.13
CA LEU A 19 0.10 4.66 -0.69
C LEU A 19 0.69 3.44 0.05
N ILE A 20 1.92 3.57 0.56
CA ILE A 20 2.61 2.50 1.27
C ILE A 20 1.88 2.16 2.57
N SER A 21 1.44 3.17 3.33
CA SER A 21 0.78 2.94 4.63
C SER A 21 -0.56 2.21 4.46
N ARG A 22 -1.35 2.57 3.45
CA ARG A 22 -2.62 1.89 3.15
C ARG A 22 -2.38 0.45 2.69
N ALA A 23 -1.42 0.24 1.80
CA ALA A 23 -1.06 -1.11 1.38
C ALA A 23 -0.59 -1.97 2.56
N GLU A 24 0.28 -1.41 3.41
CA GLU A 24 0.79 -2.09 4.60
C GLU A 24 -0.33 -2.41 5.61
N GLN A 25 -1.32 -1.53 5.79
CA GLN A 25 -2.50 -1.82 6.61
C GLN A 25 -3.28 -3.02 6.07
N ILE A 26 -3.54 -3.06 4.76
CA ILE A 26 -4.26 -4.17 4.12
C ILE A 26 -3.48 -5.49 4.28
N VAL A 27 -2.16 -5.48 4.05
CA VAL A 27 -1.31 -6.65 4.28
C VAL A 27 -1.39 -7.11 5.73
N LEU A 28 -1.29 -6.20 6.69
CA LEU A 28 -1.36 -6.55 8.11
C LEU A 28 -2.72 -7.12 8.50
N ASP A 29 -3.81 -6.63 7.94
CA ASP A 29 -5.14 -7.19 8.19
C ASP A 29 -5.27 -8.60 7.61
N ARG A 30 -4.78 -8.85 6.39
CA ARG A 30 -4.70 -10.20 5.83
C ARG A 30 -3.79 -11.13 6.66
N GLU A 31 -2.66 -10.63 7.15
CA GLU A 31 -1.77 -11.38 8.04
C GLU A 31 -2.44 -11.70 9.38
N LEU A 32 -3.25 -10.78 9.92
CA LEU A 32 -4.04 -11.01 11.15
C LEU A 32 -5.10 -12.09 10.95
N ASP A 33 -5.77 -12.10 9.80
CA ASP A 33 -6.77 -13.11 9.47
C ASP A 33 -6.13 -14.50 9.37
N ARG A 34 -5.06 -14.64 8.59
CA ARG A 34 -4.27 -15.88 8.48
C ARG A 34 -3.77 -16.33 9.87
N LEU A 35 -3.29 -15.40 10.70
CA LEU A 35 -2.80 -15.72 12.03
C LEU A 35 -3.93 -16.17 12.97
N THR A 36 -5.13 -15.59 12.82
CA THR A 36 -6.31 -15.97 13.59
C THR A 36 -6.73 -17.40 13.24
N GLU A 37 -6.73 -17.75 11.94
CA GLU A 37 -6.95 -19.12 11.47
C GLU A 37 -5.90 -20.09 12.03
N GLU A 38 -4.61 -19.74 11.98
CA GLU A 38 -3.53 -20.55 12.56
C GLU A 38 -3.70 -20.77 14.07
N ILE A 39 -4.15 -19.75 14.81
CA ILE A 39 -4.43 -19.84 16.24
C ILE A 39 -5.62 -20.77 16.51
N VAL A 40 -6.70 -20.65 15.73
CA VAL A 40 -7.88 -21.52 15.86
C VAL A 40 -7.50 -22.97 15.58
N ALA A 41 -6.78 -23.23 14.48
CA ALA A 41 -6.32 -24.56 14.12
C ALA A 41 -5.39 -25.14 15.19
N THR A 42 -4.48 -24.33 15.76
CA THR A 42 -3.58 -24.78 16.84
C THR A 42 -4.35 -25.11 18.12
N ARG A 43 -5.39 -24.32 18.46
CA ARG A 43 -6.28 -24.62 19.60
C ARG A 43 -7.06 -25.91 19.41
N GLN A 44 -7.60 -26.14 18.23
CA GLN A 44 -8.30 -27.39 17.90
C GLN A 44 -7.34 -28.59 17.97
N ALA A 45 -6.13 -28.46 17.42
CA ALA A 45 -5.13 -29.51 17.50
C ALA A 45 -4.73 -29.85 18.94
N LEU A 46 -4.65 -28.85 19.83
CA LEU A 46 -4.36 -29.05 21.25
C LEU A 46 -5.44 -29.85 22.01
N GLN A 47 -6.66 -29.92 21.48
CA GLN A 47 -7.77 -30.66 22.07
C GLN A 47 -7.77 -32.15 21.69
N LEU A 48 -6.97 -32.56 20.70
CA LEU A 48 -6.87 -33.97 20.29
C LEU A 48 -6.09 -34.78 21.34
N GLU A 49 -6.57 -35.98 21.67
CA GLU A 49 -5.96 -36.83 22.70
C GLU A 49 -4.52 -37.24 22.37
N ASN A 50 -4.23 -37.50 21.09
CA ASN A 50 -2.91 -37.92 20.60
C ASN A 50 -2.04 -36.74 20.13
N ALA A 51 -2.38 -35.51 20.50
CA ALA A 51 -1.63 -34.34 20.09
C ALA A 51 -0.25 -34.26 20.75
N ASP A 52 0.78 -33.91 19.98
CA ASP A 52 2.06 -33.49 20.54
C ASP A 52 1.90 -32.11 21.19
N LYS A 53 1.59 -32.12 22.48
CA LYS A 53 1.35 -30.91 23.27
C LYS A 53 2.59 -30.02 23.38
N MET A 54 3.79 -30.59 23.30
CA MET A 54 5.04 -29.83 23.41
C MET A 54 5.29 -29.03 22.13
N LEU A 55 5.13 -29.68 20.97
CA LEU A 55 5.23 -29.03 19.67
C LEU A 55 4.16 -27.93 19.51
N LEU A 56 2.91 -28.25 19.82
CA LEU A 56 1.80 -27.29 19.73
C LEU A 56 1.92 -26.14 20.73
N GLY A 57 2.44 -26.39 21.94
CA GLY A 57 2.74 -25.34 22.92
C GLY A 57 3.85 -24.40 22.47
N THR A 58 4.83 -24.90 21.70
CA THR A 58 5.86 -24.06 21.07
C THR A 58 5.28 -23.23 19.93
N ARG A 59 4.46 -23.85 19.07
CA ARG A 59 3.74 -23.16 18.00
C ARG A 59 2.85 -22.05 18.55
N ALA A 60 2.08 -22.31 19.62
CA ALA A 60 1.22 -21.32 20.26
C ALA A 60 2.00 -20.09 20.77
N ARG A 61 3.19 -20.30 21.36
CA ARG A 61 4.07 -19.20 21.79
C ARG A 61 4.59 -18.37 20.62
N THR A 62 4.97 -19.01 19.52
CA THR A 62 5.38 -18.32 18.28
C THR A 62 4.23 -17.48 17.72
N LEU A 63 3.02 -18.04 17.66
CA LEU A 63 1.81 -17.33 17.19
C LEU A 63 1.48 -16.13 18.09
N ALA A 64 1.60 -16.28 19.42
CA ALA A 64 1.37 -15.18 20.35
C ALA A 64 2.35 -14.02 20.14
N THR A 65 3.64 -14.33 19.89
CA THR A 65 4.66 -13.32 19.57
C THR A 65 4.36 -12.63 18.24
N ARG A 66 4.00 -13.39 17.19
CA ARG A 66 3.60 -12.83 15.89
C ARG A 66 2.38 -11.90 16.04
N LEU A 67 1.37 -12.32 16.80
CA LEU A 67 0.15 -11.53 17.03
C LEU A 67 0.47 -10.20 17.73
N LYS A 68 1.35 -10.24 18.74
CA LYS A 68 1.79 -9.03 19.44
C LYS A 68 2.52 -8.06 18.50
N ASN A 69 3.39 -8.59 17.64
CA ASN A 69 4.15 -7.78 16.68
C ASN A 69 3.24 -7.13 15.64
N ILE A 70 2.32 -7.90 15.05
CA ILE A 70 1.37 -7.38 14.06
C ILE A 70 0.46 -6.32 14.69
N ARG A 71 -0.07 -6.57 15.89
CA ARG A 71 -0.87 -5.56 16.62
C ARG A 71 -0.11 -4.28 16.90
N LYS A 72 1.19 -4.37 17.25
CA LYS A 72 2.04 -3.19 17.46
C LYS A 72 2.19 -2.39 16.17
N LYS A 73 2.46 -3.09 15.05
CA LYS A 73 2.66 -2.47 13.73
C LYS A 73 1.36 -1.87 13.18
N ARG A 74 0.22 -2.55 13.36
CA ARG A 74 -1.10 -2.01 13.03
C ARG A 74 -1.40 -0.74 13.83
N LYS A 75 -1.09 -0.70 15.13
CA LYS A 75 -1.27 0.51 15.95
C LYS A 75 -0.41 1.68 15.48
N SER A 76 0.81 1.46 15.01
CA SER A 76 1.63 2.55 14.45
C SER A 76 1.07 3.09 13.13
N LEU A 77 0.34 2.27 12.37
CA LEU A 77 -0.27 2.69 11.10
C LEU A 77 -1.69 3.22 11.25
N ALA A 78 -2.39 2.91 12.34
CA ALA A 78 -3.80 3.27 12.55
C ALA A 78 -4.07 4.79 12.64
N ASN A 79 -3.02 5.61 12.73
CA ASN A 79 -3.13 7.07 12.77
C ASN A 79 -2.86 7.74 11.41
N VAL A 80 -2.61 6.97 10.36
CA VAL A 80 -2.31 7.48 9.02
C VAL A 80 -3.61 7.51 8.20
N ASP A 81 -4.45 8.52 8.44
CA ASP A 81 -5.61 8.85 7.59
C ASP A 81 -5.21 9.88 6.52
N ILE A 82 -4.23 9.50 5.69
CA ILE A 82 -3.70 10.38 4.64
C ILE A 82 -4.44 10.07 3.34
N LYS A 83 -5.03 11.10 2.73
CA LYS A 83 -5.60 11.04 1.38
C LYS A 83 -4.50 11.15 0.33
N LEU A 84 -4.63 10.38 -0.76
CA LEU A 84 -3.73 10.56 -1.90
C LEU A 84 -4.02 11.93 -2.54
N ARG A 85 -2.98 12.59 -3.06
CA ARG A 85 -3.16 13.90 -3.72
C ARG A 85 -4.17 13.85 -4.86
N ILE A 86 -4.17 12.78 -5.65
CA ILE A 86 -5.16 12.54 -6.70
C ILE A 86 -6.61 12.51 -6.17
N GLU A 87 -6.84 11.92 -4.99
CA GLU A 87 -8.18 11.88 -4.36
C GLU A 87 -8.63 13.30 -3.95
N ILE A 88 -7.71 14.10 -3.41
CA ILE A 88 -7.97 15.49 -3.04
C ILE A 88 -8.34 16.31 -4.29
N LEU A 89 -7.62 16.10 -5.40
CA LEU A 89 -7.90 16.78 -6.67
C LEU A 89 -9.23 16.32 -7.28
N ILE A 90 -9.57 15.03 -7.22
CA ILE A 90 -10.88 14.50 -7.65
C ILE A 90 -12.00 15.18 -6.87
N GLU A 91 -11.89 15.25 -5.53
CA GLU A 91 -12.87 15.93 -4.69
C GLU A 91 -13.01 17.42 -5.06
N ALA A 92 -11.90 18.09 -5.38
CA ALA A 92 -11.92 19.49 -5.79
C ALA A 92 -12.60 19.70 -7.16
N VAL A 93 -12.35 18.82 -8.15
CA VAL A 93 -13.06 18.89 -9.43
C VAL A 93 -14.56 18.64 -9.25
N ARG A 94 -14.94 17.64 -8.43
CA ARG A 94 -16.35 17.36 -8.12
C ARG A 94 -17.03 18.53 -7.39
N LYS A 95 -16.33 19.19 -6.45
CA LYS A 95 -16.86 20.38 -5.78
C LYS A 95 -17.07 21.52 -6.76
N THR A 96 -16.06 21.85 -7.58
CA THR A 96 -16.17 22.96 -8.55
C THR A 96 -17.22 22.72 -9.65
N SER A 97 -17.49 21.47 -10.02
CA SER A 97 -18.60 21.14 -10.92
C SER A 97 -19.97 21.31 -10.26
N GLN A 98 -20.07 21.04 -8.95
CA GLN A 98 -21.29 21.25 -8.15
C GLN A 98 -21.53 22.73 -7.79
N THR A 99 -20.49 23.51 -7.46
CA THR A 99 -20.62 24.94 -7.12
C THR A 99 -20.95 25.82 -8.33
N ARG A 100 -20.84 25.31 -9.57
CA ARG A 100 -21.34 26.02 -10.76
C ARG A 100 -22.88 26.20 -10.78
N LEU A 101 -23.62 25.55 -9.88
CA LEU A 101 -25.06 25.81 -9.67
C LEU A 101 -25.35 26.97 -8.71
N GLU A 102 -24.36 27.49 -7.98
CA GLU A 102 -24.51 28.60 -7.05
C GLU A 102 -23.31 29.57 -7.18
N ILE A 103 -23.41 30.58 -8.05
CA ILE A 103 -22.37 31.60 -8.23
C ILE A 103 -22.65 32.80 -7.30
N PRO A 104 -21.62 33.34 -6.64
CA PRO A 104 -21.20 34.69 -7.00
C PRO A 104 -19.71 34.75 -7.39
N PRO A 105 -19.31 35.69 -8.27
CA PRO A 105 -17.94 35.81 -8.75
C PRO A 105 -17.08 36.66 -7.82
N ALA A 106 -15.78 36.33 -7.74
CA ALA A 106 -14.62 37.25 -7.81
C ALA A 106 -13.48 36.77 -6.92
N SER A 107 -12.28 36.59 -7.50
CA SER A 107 -11.11 37.46 -7.27
C SER A 107 -9.83 36.80 -7.76
N ARG A 108 -9.05 37.53 -8.59
CA ARG A 108 -7.69 37.19 -9.00
C ARG A 108 -6.69 37.59 -7.90
N ARG A 109 -5.64 36.78 -7.64
CA ARG A 109 -4.20 37.18 -7.65
C ARG A 109 -3.24 36.11 -7.05
N ASN A 110 -2.16 35.90 -7.80
CA ASN A 110 -0.74 35.62 -7.48
C ASN A 110 -0.26 34.31 -6.79
N LYS A 111 0.50 33.53 -7.60
CA LYS A 111 1.85 32.93 -7.40
C LYS A 111 2.34 32.67 -5.96
N ASP A 112 2.66 31.42 -5.63
CA ASP A 112 4.04 30.87 -5.61
C ASP A 112 4.03 29.34 -5.34
N SER A 113 5.23 28.77 -5.50
CA SER A 113 5.63 27.37 -5.66
C SER A 113 5.59 26.52 -4.38
N GLU A 114 5.47 25.20 -4.60
CA GLU A 114 5.81 24.06 -3.73
C GLU A 114 4.97 23.81 -2.47
N THR A 115 4.40 22.59 -2.41
CA THR A 115 3.45 22.04 -1.43
C THR A 115 2.03 22.59 -1.54
N LEU A 116 1.20 21.93 -2.37
CA LEU A 116 -0.24 22.17 -2.45
C LEU A 116 -0.91 21.61 -1.19
N SER A 117 -1.06 22.47 -0.18
CA SER A 117 -1.96 22.20 0.93
C SER A 117 -3.40 22.15 0.43
N THR A 118 -4.30 21.44 1.14
CA THR A 118 -5.75 21.42 0.86
C THR A 118 -6.37 22.83 0.75
N TYR A 119 -5.72 23.84 1.33
CA TYR A 119 -6.15 25.24 1.30
C TYR A 119 -5.92 25.91 -0.08
N ASP A 120 -4.86 25.55 -0.79
CA ASP A 120 -4.50 26.20 -2.07
C ASP A 120 -5.32 25.68 -3.25
N ILE A 121 -5.74 24.42 -3.18
CA ILE A 121 -6.59 23.78 -4.21
C ILE A 121 -7.96 24.49 -4.31
N THR A 122 -8.48 25.03 -3.20
CA THR A 122 -9.77 25.76 -3.19
C THR A 122 -9.72 27.11 -3.90
N LYS A 123 -8.53 27.68 -4.12
CA LYS A 123 -8.33 28.96 -4.80
C LYS A 123 -7.98 28.79 -6.28
N MET A 124 -7.71 27.57 -6.72
CA MET A 124 -7.40 27.27 -8.11
C MET A 124 -8.65 27.32 -8.98
N ASP A 125 -8.49 27.78 -10.22
CA ASP A 125 -9.56 27.64 -11.19
C ASP A 125 -9.72 26.18 -11.65
N SER A 126 -10.89 25.85 -12.18
CA SER A 126 -11.22 24.48 -12.60
C SER A 126 -10.26 23.93 -13.66
N SER A 127 -9.70 24.78 -14.52
CA SER A 127 -8.72 24.37 -15.53
C SER A 127 -7.39 23.94 -14.91
N THR A 128 -6.89 24.70 -13.94
CA THR A 128 -5.65 24.38 -13.22
C THR A 128 -5.80 23.11 -12.40
N ILE A 129 -6.94 22.91 -11.72
CA ILE A 129 -7.21 21.67 -10.97
C ILE A 129 -7.21 20.46 -11.92
N LYS A 130 -7.85 20.56 -13.09
CA LYS A 130 -7.84 19.49 -14.10
C LYS A 130 -6.46 19.21 -14.65
N GLN A 131 -5.63 20.24 -14.86
CA GLN A 131 -4.26 20.06 -15.32
C GLN A 131 -3.41 19.33 -14.28
N HIS A 132 -3.50 19.71 -13.00
CA HIS A 132 -2.82 18.98 -11.93
C HIS A 132 -3.34 17.55 -11.79
N LEU A 133 -4.65 17.32 -11.96
CA LEU A 133 -5.22 15.97 -11.94
C LEU A 133 -4.65 15.09 -13.06
N LYS A 134 -4.50 15.64 -14.29
CA LYS A 134 -3.84 14.93 -15.40
C LYS A 134 -2.38 14.62 -15.11
N GLN A 135 -1.64 15.57 -14.55
CA GLN A 135 -0.24 15.34 -14.16
C GLN A 135 -0.12 14.23 -13.11
N GLU A 136 -0.97 14.23 -12.09
CA GLU A 136 -0.97 13.18 -11.06
C GLU A 136 -1.36 11.80 -11.63
N VAL A 137 -2.25 11.76 -12.63
CA VAL A 137 -2.55 10.51 -13.35
C VAL A 137 -1.31 10.00 -14.08
N GLU A 138 -0.62 10.85 -14.85
CA GLU A 138 0.62 10.48 -15.57
C GLU A 138 1.70 9.99 -14.60
N THR A 139 1.88 10.67 -13.46
CA THR A 139 2.82 10.26 -12.41
C THR A 139 2.47 8.89 -11.83
N LEU A 140 1.19 8.63 -11.51
CA LEU A 140 0.77 7.34 -10.99
C LEU A 140 0.89 6.22 -12.02
N GLU A 141 0.63 6.49 -13.31
CA GLU A 141 0.83 5.51 -14.39
C GLU A 141 2.30 5.09 -14.50
N GLN A 142 3.24 6.05 -14.39
CA GLN A 142 4.67 5.76 -14.37
C GLN A 142 5.06 4.92 -13.14
N CYS A 143 4.55 5.28 -11.96
CA CYS A 143 4.76 4.48 -10.75
C CYS A 143 4.19 3.07 -10.87
N ILE A 144 3.01 2.88 -11.47
CA ILE A 144 2.42 1.56 -11.73
C ILE A 144 3.36 0.71 -12.60
N HIS A 145 3.96 1.31 -13.64
CA HIS A 145 4.92 0.61 -14.49
C HIS A 145 6.17 0.17 -13.70
N ARG A 146 6.72 1.05 -12.85
CA ARG A 146 7.87 0.71 -12.01
C ARG A 146 7.53 -0.36 -10.96
N MET A 147 6.36 -0.27 -10.33
CA MET A 147 5.85 -1.29 -9.42
C MET A 147 5.74 -2.65 -10.13
N ALA A 148 5.21 -2.69 -11.36
CA ALA A 148 5.11 -3.94 -12.13
C ALA A 148 6.49 -4.55 -12.42
N ASN A 149 7.48 -3.73 -12.80
CA ASN A 149 8.85 -4.20 -13.01
C ASN A 149 9.49 -4.72 -11.71
N ALA A 150 9.30 -4.01 -10.59
CA ALA A 150 9.79 -4.44 -9.28
C ALA A 150 9.15 -5.77 -8.85
N ILE A 151 7.83 -5.93 -9.01
CA ILE A 151 7.12 -7.18 -8.74
C ILE A 151 7.70 -8.33 -9.58
N GLN A 152 7.97 -8.09 -10.87
CA GLN A 152 8.56 -9.11 -11.74
C GLN A 152 9.96 -9.51 -11.29
N ASN A 153 10.79 -8.54 -10.87
CA ASN A 153 12.13 -8.81 -10.35
C ASN A 153 12.08 -9.65 -9.07
N LEU A 154 11.17 -9.34 -8.16
CA LEU A 154 10.96 -10.13 -6.93
C LEU A 154 10.49 -11.55 -7.21
N ARG A 155 9.62 -11.74 -8.21
CA ARG A 155 9.17 -13.08 -8.64
C ARG A 155 10.33 -13.90 -9.24
N ASN A 156 11.23 -13.25 -9.97
CA ASN A 156 12.45 -13.89 -10.45
C ASN A 156 13.37 -14.26 -9.26
N GLU A 157 13.53 -13.36 -8.30
CA GLU A 157 14.30 -13.63 -7.06
C GLU A 157 13.70 -14.79 -6.25
N GLU A 158 12.37 -14.87 -6.11
CA GLU A 158 11.69 -16.00 -5.47
C GLU A 158 11.99 -17.33 -6.20
N THR A 159 12.03 -17.29 -7.53
CA THR A 159 12.33 -18.47 -8.37
C THR A 159 13.78 -18.91 -8.20
N GLU A 160 14.74 -17.98 -8.21
CA GLU A 160 16.16 -18.27 -7.95
C GLU A 160 16.40 -18.75 -6.52
N LEU A 161 15.69 -18.17 -5.55
CA LEU A 161 15.74 -18.59 -4.15
C LEU A 161 15.27 -20.04 -4.00
N ARG A 162 14.20 -20.41 -4.70
CA ARG A 162 13.70 -21.80 -4.75
C ARG A 162 14.70 -22.73 -5.42
N ALA A 163 15.26 -22.35 -6.57
CA ALA A 163 16.26 -23.16 -7.27
C ALA A 163 17.48 -23.43 -6.37
N ARG A 164 17.95 -22.42 -5.62
CA ARG A 164 19.05 -22.56 -4.65
C ARG A 164 18.70 -23.51 -3.49
N TYR A 165 17.47 -23.49 -3.01
CA TYR A 165 17.00 -24.42 -1.99
C TYR A 165 16.92 -25.86 -2.52
N ASP A 166 16.41 -26.05 -3.74
CA ASP A 166 16.21 -27.37 -4.35
C ASP A 166 17.55 -28.12 -4.62
N ILE A 167 18.65 -27.38 -4.81
CA ILE A 167 20.01 -27.95 -4.94
C ILE A 167 20.77 -28.04 -3.61
N ASP A 168 20.08 -27.91 -2.47
CA ASP A 168 20.65 -27.91 -1.11
C ASP A 168 21.74 -26.84 -0.86
N SER A 169 21.82 -25.81 -1.71
CA SER A 169 22.80 -24.72 -1.53
C SER A 169 22.37 -23.70 -0.47
N LEU A 170 21.16 -23.82 0.07
CA LEU A 170 20.59 -22.92 1.05
C LEU A 170 19.93 -23.69 2.20
N ALA A 171 20.28 -23.33 3.45
CA ALA A 171 19.65 -23.97 4.60
C ALA A 171 18.16 -23.64 4.68
N ARG A 172 17.36 -24.63 5.07
CA ARG A 172 15.89 -24.57 5.16
C ARG A 172 15.38 -23.29 5.83
N PHE A 173 15.95 -22.93 6.98
CA PHE A 173 15.54 -21.73 7.72
C PHE A 173 15.72 -20.43 6.92
N HIS A 174 16.84 -20.29 6.20
CA HIS A 174 17.11 -19.10 5.39
C HIS A 174 16.17 -19.02 4.19
N TYR A 175 15.91 -20.15 3.53
CA TYR A 175 14.95 -20.23 2.41
C TYR A 175 13.56 -19.72 2.81
N PHE A 176 12.97 -20.31 3.84
CA PHE A 176 11.60 -19.94 4.25
C PHE A 176 11.52 -18.49 4.69
N ARG A 177 12.53 -17.99 5.41
CA ARG A 177 12.57 -16.60 5.84
C ARG A 177 12.62 -15.63 4.66
N GLN A 178 13.57 -15.80 3.74
CA GLN A 178 13.72 -14.91 2.59
C GLN A 178 12.50 -14.97 1.65
N ARG A 179 11.95 -16.18 1.46
CA ARG A 179 10.74 -16.36 0.64
C ARG A 179 9.55 -15.60 1.24
N ASP A 180 9.36 -15.68 2.56
CA ASP A 180 8.27 -14.97 3.22
C ASP A 180 8.48 -13.44 3.18
N GLU A 181 9.73 -12.96 3.26
CA GLU A 181 10.09 -11.55 3.06
C GLU A 181 9.76 -11.08 1.64
N ILE A 182 10.22 -11.79 0.60
CA ILE A 182 9.95 -11.48 -0.82
C ILE A 182 8.45 -11.48 -1.12
N ARG A 183 7.72 -12.50 -0.65
CA ARG A 183 6.27 -12.61 -0.88
C ARG A 183 5.51 -11.45 -0.26
N ARG A 184 5.90 -11.04 0.94
CA ARG A 184 5.29 -9.89 1.61
C ARG A 184 5.54 -8.60 0.84
N GLU A 185 6.76 -8.41 0.35
CA GLU A 185 7.11 -7.25 -0.48
C GLU A 185 6.30 -7.21 -1.79
N ILE A 186 6.13 -8.36 -2.47
CA ILE A 186 5.24 -8.48 -3.63
C ILE A 186 3.81 -8.08 -3.25
N GLU A 187 3.28 -8.60 -2.14
CA GLU A 187 1.90 -8.32 -1.71
C GLU A 187 1.67 -6.82 -1.44
N ILE A 188 2.64 -6.14 -0.82
CA ILE A 188 2.58 -4.67 -0.63
C ILE A 188 2.52 -3.95 -1.98
N LEU A 189 3.44 -4.26 -2.90
CA LEU A 189 3.50 -3.58 -4.19
C LEU A 189 2.27 -3.83 -5.05
N GLU A 190 1.70 -5.04 -5.02
CA GLU A 190 0.45 -5.37 -5.70
C GLU A 190 -0.70 -4.52 -5.17
N ILE A 191 -0.82 -4.37 -3.86
CA ILE A 191 -1.87 -3.52 -3.25
C ILE A 191 -1.63 -2.03 -3.56
N CYS A 192 -0.39 -1.54 -3.47
CA CYS A 192 -0.06 -0.16 -3.88
C CYS A 192 -0.51 0.09 -5.33
N ARG A 193 -0.22 -0.86 -6.22
CA ARG A 193 -0.62 -0.79 -7.62
C ARG A 193 -2.14 -0.77 -7.78
N GLU A 194 -2.87 -1.65 -7.09
CA GLU A 194 -4.34 -1.69 -7.11
C GLU A 194 -4.96 -0.36 -6.64
N ILE A 195 -4.44 0.22 -5.55
CA ILE A 195 -4.90 1.53 -5.03
C ILE A 195 -4.66 2.64 -6.06
N ALA A 196 -3.49 2.65 -6.70
CA ALA A 196 -3.14 3.62 -7.74
C ALA A 196 -4.05 3.48 -8.98
N GLU A 197 -4.27 2.26 -9.45
CA GLU A 197 -5.15 1.97 -10.59
C GLU A 197 -6.61 2.41 -10.31
N GLN A 198 -7.12 2.15 -9.11
CA GLN A 198 -8.44 2.62 -8.68
C GLN A 198 -8.53 4.14 -8.64
N SER A 199 -7.48 4.81 -8.14
CA SER A 199 -7.44 6.27 -8.05
C SER A 199 -7.40 6.91 -9.44
N ILE A 200 -6.65 6.34 -10.38
CA ILE A 200 -6.62 6.78 -11.79
C ILE A 200 -7.99 6.55 -12.46
N ALA A 201 -8.63 5.41 -12.23
CA ALA A 201 -9.96 5.14 -12.78
C ALA A 201 -10.98 6.21 -12.32
N GLN A 202 -10.98 6.56 -11.03
CA GLN A 202 -11.83 7.62 -10.49
C GLN A 202 -11.48 9.01 -11.05
N ALA A 203 -10.20 9.29 -11.31
CA ALA A 203 -9.79 10.54 -11.94
C ALA A 203 -10.30 10.66 -13.38
N ASN A 204 -10.22 9.57 -14.15
CA ASN A 204 -10.66 9.52 -15.54
C ASN A 204 -12.18 9.66 -15.69
N GLU A 205 -12.98 9.25 -14.70
CA GLU A 205 -14.43 9.53 -14.68
C GLU A 205 -14.74 11.03 -14.57
N VAL A 206 -13.82 11.81 -13.98
CA VAL A 206 -14.02 13.23 -13.64
C VAL A 206 -13.27 14.16 -14.62
N LEU A 207 -12.35 13.61 -15.41
CA LEU A 207 -11.66 14.27 -16.52
C LEU A 207 -12.38 13.97 -17.86
N PRO A 208 -13.33 14.80 -18.31
CA PRO A 208 -13.86 14.72 -19.67
C PRO A 208 -12.82 15.17 -20.71
#